data_AF-A0A6Q2Y773-F1
#
_entry.id   AF-A0A6Q2Y773-F1
#
_cell.length_a   1.000
_cell.length_b   1.000
_cell.length_c   1.000
_cell.angle_alpha   90.00
_cell.angle_beta   90.00
_cell.angle_gamma   90.00
#
_symmetry.space_group_name_H-M   'P 1'
#
loop_
_entity.id
_entity.type
_entity.pdbx_description
1 polymer ?
#
loop_
_entity_poly.entity_id
_entity_poly.type
_entity_poly.pdbx_seq_one_letter_code
_entity_poly.pdbx_strand_id
1 'polypeptide(L)'
;MLGLFTVVTAHPVRQRVLVVVMSCTALSMAYRQDSSRTASEVSGRLRGASGAAGVCTFGRSTSCCFGWRNVSGVCRPLCKKPCRNGVCVGPDKCSCSVGYEDQQCDKDVNECGLAERPCHHRCMNTPGTYRCYCDPGYALHTDGKTCTEDPECPSLRCQFGCQIEGRGDVLCLCPPGLHLAPDNRTCEDVDECRGVSDVCPQRQTCKNTFGSFACVCGEGFVLATLRDKVLCRDKDECLDGTHLCSRHAECVNTTGSYTCRCRANYSGDGHACWPWGRGAHSKASMYYQYKLSKRTWPQTITMATATLRGSPGSG
;
A
#
# COMPACT_ATOMS: atom_id res chain seq x y z
N MET A 1 70.76 28.84 32.93
CA MET A 1 70.22 28.12 34.09
C MET A 1 68.71 28.27 34.07
N LEU A 2 68.01 27.24 33.62
CA LEU A 2 66.55 27.19 33.60
C LEU A 2 66.02 26.99 35.01
N GLY A 3 65.09 27.83 35.42
CA GLY A 3 64.24 27.59 36.57
C GLY A 3 63.01 28.47 36.43
N LEU A 4 61.83 27.87 36.44
CA LEU A 4 60.59 28.55 36.76
C LEU A 4 59.61 27.53 37.35
N PHE A 5 59.41 27.66 38.66
CA PHE A 5 58.36 27.04 39.44
C PHE A 5 56.99 27.60 39.05
N THR A 6 55.94 26.79 39.13
CA THR A 6 54.60 27.28 39.51
C THR A 6 53.91 26.31 40.46
N VAL A 7 53.23 26.91 41.43
CA VAL A 7 52.67 26.36 42.66
C VAL A 7 51.14 26.31 42.53
N VAL A 8 50.58 25.15 42.86
CA VAL A 8 49.38 24.86 43.68
C VAL A 8 48.17 25.80 43.60
N THR A 9 47.00 25.23 43.34
CA THR A 9 45.83 25.41 44.23
C THR A 9 45.07 24.10 44.36
N ALA A 10 44.77 23.73 45.61
CA ALA A 10 44.00 22.57 46.02
C ALA A 10 42.65 23.02 46.59
N HIS A 11 41.56 22.36 46.23
CA HIS A 11 40.25 22.47 46.89
C HIS A 11 39.42 21.18 46.70
N PRO A 12 38.45 20.88 47.58
CA PRO A 12 38.51 19.66 48.36
C PRO A 12 37.29 18.73 48.20
N VAL A 13 37.50 17.47 48.57
CA VAL A 13 36.56 16.57 49.29
C VAL A 13 35.21 16.27 48.63
N ARG A 14 35.05 15.03 48.14
CA ARG A 14 33.83 14.24 48.32
C ARG A 14 34.13 12.77 48.62
N GLN A 15 33.52 12.28 49.69
CA GLN A 15 33.55 10.89 50.12
C GLN A 15 32.59 10.02 49.31
N ARG A 16 33.15 8.90 48.80
CA ARG A 16 32.64 7.53 48.63
C ARG A 16 31.27 7.30 47.95
N VAL A 17 31.29 6.64 46.79
CA VAL A 17 30.91 5.21 46.64
C VAL A 17 31.87 4.54 45.63
N LEU A 18 32.19 3.29 45.90
CA LEU A 18 33.36 2.51 45.52
C LEU A 18 33.37 2.06 44.04
N VAL A 19 34.37 2.49 43.27
CA VAL A 19 34.78 1.85 42.00
C VAL A 19 36.12 1.18 42.24
N VAL A 20 36.15 -0.14 42.44
CA VAL A 20 37.39 -0.90 42.48
C VAL A 20 37.68 -1.44 41.09
N VAL A 21 38.60 -0.78 40.41
CA VAL A 21 39.44 -1.42 39.41
C VAL A 21 40.49 -2.20 40.19
N MET A 22 40.53 -3.52 40.06
CA MET A 22 41.74 -4.28 40.35
C MET A 22 42.24 -5.01 39.11
N SER A 23 43.53 -4.84 38.94
CA SER A 23 44.43 -5.11 37.84
C SER A 23 44.62 -6.59 37.52
N CYS A 24 44.88 -6.85 36.24
CA CYS A 24 45.50 -8.04 35.69
C CYS A 24 46.72 -8.48 36.50
N THR A 25 46.64 -9.66 37.12
CA THR A 25 47.61 -10.75 36.95
C THR A 25 46.99 -12.05 37.50
N ALA A 26 47.20 -13.15 36.78
CA ALA A 26 46.76 -14.52 37.06
C ALA A 26 45.28 -14.89 36.79
N LEU A 27 44.95 -15.04 35.51
CA LEU A 27 44.03 -16.08 35.01
C LEU A 27 44.36 -16.35 33.53
N SER A 28 45.53 -16.96 33.33
CA SER A 28 45.91 -17.55 32.05
C SER A 28 45.44 -19.01 32.05
N MET A 29 44.83 -19.42 30.93
CA MET A 29 44.35 -20.76 30.58
C MET A 29 42.86 -21.04 30.81
N ALA A 30 41.99 -20.33 30.06
CA ALA A 30 40.90 -20.92 29.26
C ALA A 30 39.94 -19.82 28.73
N TYR A 31 40.47 -18.82 28.02
CA TYR A 31 39.63 -17.92 27.23
C TYR A 31 40.35 -17.56 25.92
N ARG A 32 40.15 -18.40 24.91
CA ARG A 32 40.32 -18.02 23.51
C ARG A 32 39.15 -18.60 22.73
N GLN A 33 38.40 -17.68 22.13
CA GLN A 33 37.66 -17.79 20.88
C GLN A 33 36.80 -19.04 20.70
N ASP A 34 35.49 -18.90 20.90
CA ASP A 34 34.57 -19.11 19.77
C ASP A 34 33.21 -18.43 19.99
N SER A 35 33.10 -17.19 19.52
CA SER A 35 31.84 -16.44 19.42
C SER A 35 31.24 -16.58 18.01
N SER A 36 31.29 -17.79 17.44
CA SER A 36 30.67 -18.09 16.15
C SER A 36 29.79 -19.35 16.14
N ARG A 37 29.12 -19.69 17.25
CA ARG A 37 27.98 -20.63 17.17
C ARG A 37 26.73 -19.92 16.64
N THR A 38 26.78 -19.63 15.35
CA THR A 38 25.59 -19.49 14.53
C THR A 38 24.66 -20.66 14.81
N ALA A 39 23.35 -20.43 14.75
CA ALA A 39 22.33 -21.49 14.72
C ALA A 39 22.47 -22.44 13.50
N SER A 40 23.61 -22.41 12.80
CA SER A 40 23.99 -23.23 11.65
C SER A 40 25.03 -24.31 11.97
N GLU A 41 25.61 -24.35 13.17
CA GLU A 41 26.63 -25.38 13.55
C GLU A 41 26.12 -26.52 14.45
N VAL A 42 24.81 -26.72 14.52
CA VAL A 42 24.23 -28.04 14.85
C VAL A 42 23.70 -28.73 13.57
N SER A 43 24.32 -28.44 12.42
CA SER A 43 24.07 -29.18 11.17
C SER A 43 25.02 -30.37 10.97
N GLY A 44 25.82 -30.72 12.00
CA GLY A 44 27.00 -31.58 11.85
C GLY A 44 26.94 -32.98 12.45
N ARG A 45 25.77 -33.59 12.70
CA ARG A 45 25.67 -35.06 12.91
C ARG A 45 24.26 -35.66 12.87
N LEU A 46 23.41 -35.19 11.96
CA LEU A 46 22.18 -35.91 11.64
C LEU A 46 22.39 -36.63 10.31
N ARG A 47 23.10 -37.78 10.36
CA ARG A 47 22.89 -38.77 9.31
C ARG A 47 21.40 -39.12 9.40
N GLY A 48 20.64 -38.80 8.35
CA GLY A 48 19.30 -39.36 8.17
C GLY A 48 19.44 -40.87 8.16
N ALA A 49 19.25 -41.51 9.32
CA ALA A 49 19.42 -42.95 9.49
C ALA A 49 18.14 -43.74 9.15
N SER A 50 17.16 -43.09 8.54
CA SER A 50 16.03 -43.71 7.87
C SER A 50 15.69 -42.83 6.69
N GLY A 51 15.61 -43.35 5.46
CA GLY A 51 15.36 -42.58 4.23
C GLY A 51 14.00 -41.85 4.16
N ALA A 52 13.33 -41.61 5.28
CA ALA A 52 12.08 -40.86 5.39
C ALA A 52 12.35 -39.37 5.69
N ALA A 53 11.74 -38.48 4.89
CA ALA A 53 11.91 -37.04 5.02
C ALA A 53 11.51 -36.53 6.41
N GLY A 54 12.35 -35.67 7.01
CA GLY A 54 12.04 -35.01 8.28
C GLY A 54 12.19 -35.88 9.53
N VAL A 55 12.72 -37.10 9.43
CA VAL A 55 12.97 -37.99 10.57
C VAL A 55 14.42 -37.87 11.05
N CYS A 56 14.59 -37.58 12.33
CA CYS A 56 15.86 -37.46 13.03
C CYS A 56 16.00 -38.56 14.08
N THR A 57 17.23 -39.06 14.25
CA THR A 57 17.53 -40.09 15.26
C THR A 57 18.43 -39.49 16.34
N PHE A 58 18.02 -39.66 17.60
CA PHE A 58 18.73 -39.20 18.79
C PHE A 58 19.02 -40.41 19.68
N GLY A 59 20.20 -41.01 19.52
CA GLY A 59 20.56 -42.26 20.19
C GLY A 59 19.68 -43.42 19.70
N ARG A 60 18.81 -43.96 20.58
CA ARG A 60 17.84 -45.03 20.26
C ARG A 60 16.42 -44.53 19.94
N SER A 61 16.18 -43.22 20.04
CA SER A 61 14.86 -42.62 19.78
C SER A 61 14.80 -42.00 18.39
N THR A 62 13.70 -42.23 17.67
CA THR A 62 13.40 -41.55 16.40
C THR A 62 12.30 -40.52 16.61
N SER A 63 12.47 -39.32 16.07
CA SER A 63 11.50 -38.24 16.19
C SER A 63 11.57 -37.31 14.97
N CYS A 64 10.57 -36.45 14.80
CA CYS A 64 10.65 -35.45 13.74
C CYS A 64 11.76 -34.43 14.03
N CYS A 65 12.47 -34.03 12.97
CA CYS A 65 13.50 -33.01 13.01
C CYS A 65 12.92 -31.63 13.34
N PHE A 66 13.78 -30.69 13.74
CA PHE A 66 13.37 -29.30 13.90
C PHE A 66 12.76 -28.75 12.60
N GLY A 67 11.62 -28.05 12.70
CA GLY A 67 10.86 -27.60 11.53
C GLY A 67 9.94 -28.66 10.92
N TRP A 68 9.74 -29.79 11.59
CA TRP A 68 8.78 -30.84 11.22
C TRP A 68 7.90 -31.19 12.42
N ARG A 69 6.64 -31.53 12.17
CA ARG A 69 5.68 -32.00 13.18
C ARG A 69 5.27 -33.44 12.91
N ASN A 70 5.05 -34.20 13.97
CA ASN A 70 4.47 -35.54 13.85
C ASN A 70 2.96 -35.42 13.64
N VAL A 71 2.47 -35.94 12.52
CA VAL A 71 1.04 -36.08 12.22
C VAL A 71 0.79 -37.57 11.96
N SER A 72 0.18 -38.24 12.93
CA SER A 72 -0.16 -39.68 12.86
C SER A 72 1.03 -40.59 12.53
N GLY A 73 2.19 -40.33 13.13
CA GLY A 73 3.42 -41.11 12.91
C GLY A 73 4.24 -40.67 11.70
N VAL A 74 3.78 -39.66 10.94
CA VAL A 74 4.48 -39.12 9.77
C VAL A 74 5.00 -37.72 10.05
N CYS A 75 6.28 -37.47 9.77
CA CYS A 75 6.86 -36.14 9.88
C CYS A 75 6.40 -35.28 8.70
N ARG A 76 5.59 -34.26 8.98
CA ARG A 76 5.18 -33.24 8.02
C ARG A 76 5.95 -31.94 8.26
N PRO A 77 6.39 -31.24 7.20
CA PRO A 77 7.14 -30.00 7.37
C PRO A 77 6.27 -28.90 7.96
N LEU A 78 6.91 -27.97 8.67
CA LEU A 78 6.29 -26.78 9.24
C LEU A 78 6.69 -25.56 8.42
N CYS A 79 5.70 -24.89 7.85
CA CYS A 79 5.83 -23.58 7.25
C CYS A 79 5.17 -22.56 8.18
N LYS A 80 5.93 -21.59 8.70
CA LYS A 80 5.42 -20.55 9.62
C LYS A 80 4.38 -19.68 8.94
N LYS A 81 4.61 -19.38 7.66
CA LYS A 81 3.61 -18.80 6.76
C LYS A 81 3.02 -19.91 5.89
N PRO A 82 1.70 -19.93 5.66
CA PRO A 82 1.10 -20.91 4.77
C PRO A 82 1.59 -20.71 3.33
N CYS A 83 1.83 -21.80 2.61
CA CYS A 83 2.03 -21.78 1.16
C CYS A 83 0.65 -21.53 0.51
N ARG A 84 0.42 -20.36 -0.08
CA ARG A 84 -0.93 -19.94 -0.50
C ARG A 84 -1.47 -20.79 -1.64
N ASN A 85 -0.67 -20.94 -2.70
CA ASN A 85 -0.98 -21.79 -3.85
C ASN A 85 0.10 -22.87 -4.00
N GLY A 86 0.29 -23.70 -2.98
CA GLY A 86 1.31 -24.74 -3.02
C GLY A 86 1.29 -25.65 -1.79
N VAL A 87 2.30 -26.51 -1.71
CA VAL A 87 2.46 -27.47 -0.62
C VAL A 87 3.76 -27.22 0.14
N CYS A 88 3.71 -27.32 1.46
CA CYS A 88 4.90 -27.24 2.30
C CYS A 88 5.71 -28.54 2.13
N VAL A 89 6.94 -28.44 1.63
CA VAL A 89 7.82 -29.59 1.34
C VAL A 89 9.05 -29.65 2.26
N GLY A 90 9.31 -28.58 3.00
CA GLY A 90 10.36 -28.51 4.01
C GLY A 90 10.11 -27.36 4.99
N PRO A 91 10.93 -27.23 6.04
CA PRO A 91 10.82 -26.12 6.99
C PRO A 91 10.87 -24.77 6.26
N ASP A 92 9.79 -23.99 6.37
CA ASP A 92 9.62 -22.70 5.66
C ASP A 92 9.90 -22.77 4.14
N LYS A 93 9.71 -23.95 3.51
CA LYS A 93 9.94 -24.19 2.08
C LYS A 93 8.67 -24.70 1.39
N CYS A 94 8.18 -23.90 0.46
CA CYS A 94 7.04 -24.24 -0.37
C CYS A 94 7.45 -24.83 -1.73
N SER A 95 6.62 -25.73 -2.25
CA SER A 95 6.60 -26.13 -3.65
C SER A 95 5.30 -25.59 -4.24
N CYS A 96 5.42 -24.68 -5.20
CA CYS A 96 4.26 -23.98 -5.77
C CYS A 96 3.50 -24.85 -6.76
N SER A 97 2.18 -24.66 -6.80
CA SER A 97 1.35 -25.11 -7.90
C SER A 97 1.77 -24.40 -9.19
N VAL A 98 1.50 -25.03 -10.34
CA VAL A 98 1.73 -24.42 -11.66
C VAL A 98 1.03 -23.05 -11.72
N GLY A 99 1.70 -22.05 -12.30
CA GLY A 99 1.20 -20.67 -12.42
C GLY A 99 1.54 -19.75 -11.24
N TYR A 100 2.22 -20.25 -10.19
CA TYR A 100 2.65 -19.45 -9.05
C TYR A 100 4.15 -19.58 -8.80
N GLU A 101 4.76 -18.50 -8.32
CA GLU A 101 6.18 -18.43 -7.98
C GLU A 101 6.41 -17.81 -6.61
N ASP A 102 7.68 -17.55 -6.27
CA ASP A 102 8.20 -17.09 -4.99
C ASP A 102 8.27 -18.13 -3.84
N GLN A 103 8.67 -17.69 -2.65
CA GLN A 103 8.90 -18.56 -1.50
C GLN A 103 7.59 -19.01 -0.80
N GLN A 104 6.50 -18.29 -0.99
CA GLN A 104 5.20 -18.52 -0.34
C GLN A 104 4.10 -18.91 -1.35
N CYS A 105 4.40 -18.92 -2.64
CA CYS A 105 3.47 -19.24 -3.72
C CYS A 105 2.28 -18.29 -3.75
N ASP A 106 2.49 -17.01 -3.43
CA ASP A 106 1.47 -15.97 -3.46
C ASP A 106 1.65 -14.99 -4.62
N LYS A 107 2.82 -14.98 -5.29
CA LYS A 107 3.00 -14.29 -6.56
C LYS A 107 2.58 -15.16 -7.75
N ASP A 108 1.72 -14.57 -8.56
CA ASP A 108 1.28 -15.10 -9.85
C ASP A 108 2.39 -14.99 -10.91
N VAL A 109 2.58 -16.03 -11.71
CA VAL A 109 3.52 -16.03 -12.83
C VAL A 109 2.86 -15.36 -14.01
N ASN A 110 3.42 -14.25 -14.49
CA ASN A 110 2.91 -13.60 -15.70
C ASN A 110 3.40 -14.31 -16.96
N GLU A 111 2.62 -15.27 -17.49
CA GLU A 111 3.01 -16.02 -18.69
C GLU A 111 3.09 -15.13 -19.94
N CYS A 112 2.35 -14.02 -19.97
CA CYS A 112 2.38 -13.06 -21.07
C CYS A 112 3.66 -12.22 -21.11
N GLY A 113 4.39 -12.15 -19.99
CA GLY A 113 5.67 -11.47 -19.86
C GLY A 113 6.89 -12.36 -20.09
N LEU A 114 6.70 -13.65 -20.38
CA LEU A 114 7.78 -14.59 -20.68
C LEU A 114 8.41 -14.31 -22.05
N ALA A 115 9.67 -14.70 -22.21
CA ALA A 115 10.39 -14.54 -23.48
C ALA A 115 9.71 -15.32 -24.62
N GLU A 116 9.26 -16.54 -24.33
CA GLU A 116 8.40 -17.31 -25.22
C GLU A 116 6.94 -17.02 -24.88
N ARG A 117 6.31 -16.16 -25.69
CA ARG A 117 4.92 -15.77 -25.49
C ARG A 117 3.99 -16.94 -25.83
N PRO A 118 3.03 -17.28 -24.97
CA PRO A 118 2.28 -18.52 -25.12
C PRO A 118 1.07 -18.44 -26.07
N CYS A 119 0.73 -17.25 -26.55
CA CYS A 119 -0.44 -16.99 -27.40
C CYS A 119 0.00 -16.53 -28.79
N HIS A 120 -0.72 -16.94 -29.83
CA HIS A 120 -0.45 -16.48 -31.20
C HIS A 120 -0.62 -14.96 -31.32
N HIS A 121 -1.74 -14.42 -30.84
CA HIS A 121 -2.04 -12.98 -30.90
C HIS A 121 -1.92 -12.34 -29.50
N ARG A 122 -3.07 -12.08 -28.84
CA ARG A 122 -3.12 -11.37 -27.56
C ARG A 122 -3.10 -12.36 -26.40
N CYS A 123 -2.31 -12.06 -25.38
CA CYS A 123 -2.20 -12.84 -24.15
C CYS A 123 -2.70 -11.98 -23.00
N MET A 124 -3.49 -12.58 -22.11
CA MET A 124 -3.88 -11.96 -20.85
C MET A 124 -3.54 -12.85 -19.66
N ASN A 125 -2.81 -12.28 -18.72
CA ASN A 125 -2.39 -12.94 -17.49
C ASN A 125 -3.57 -13.05 -16.51
N THR A 126 -3.73 -14.19 -15.86
CA THR A 126 -4.79 -14.43 -14.88
C THR A 126 -4.25 -15.19 -13.68
N PRO A 127 -4.84 -15.08 -12.47
CA PRO A 127 -4.28 -15.78 -11.31
C PRO A 127 -4.15 -17.30 -11.51
N GLY A 128 -2.91 -17.78 -11.57
CA GLY A 128 -2.51 -19.17 -11.76
C GLY A 128 -2.52 -19.67 -13.20
N THR A 129 -2.83 -18.84 -14.20
CA THR A 129 -2.90 -19.24 -15.61
C THR A 129 -2.94 -18.04 -16.57
N TYR A 130 -3.15 -18.27 -17.86
CA TYR A 130 -3.35 -17.21 -18.83
C TYR A 130 -4.45 -17.59 -19.81
N ARG A 131 -4.93 -16.58 -20.55
CA ARG A 131 -5.89 -16.77 -21.64
C ARG A 131 -5.41 -16.07 -22.90
N CYS A 132 -5.63 -16.72 -24.04
CA CYS A 132 -5.31 -16.15 -25.34
C CYS A 132 -6.58 -15.60 -26.00
N TYR A 133 -6.41 -14.49 -26.70
CA TYR A 133 -7.47 -13.82 -27.45
C TYR A 133 -6.98 -13.52 -28.85
N CYS A 134 -7.89 -13.70 -29.81
CA CYS A 134 -7.60 -13.44 -31.20
C CYS A 134 -8.03 -12.03 -31.59
N ASP A 135 -7.38 -11.47 -32.61
CA ASP A 135 -7.77 -10.17 -33.15
C ASP A 135 -9.09 -10.30 -33.94
N PRO A 136 -9.82 -9.19 -34.16
CA PRO A 136 -11.08 -9.24 -34.87
C PRO A 136 -10.96 -9.95 -36.24
N GLY A 137 -11.85 -10.91 -36.49
CA GLY A 137 -11.84 -11.74 -37.71
C GLY A 137 -11.15 -13.11 -37.57
N TYR A 138 -10.55 -13.40 -36.42
CA TYR A 138 -9.90 -14.68 -36.13
C TYR A 138 -10.65 -15.45 -35.03
N ALA A 139 -10.70 -16.77 -35.16
CA ALA A 139 -11.21 -17.68 -34.14
C ALA A 139 -10.08 -18.29 -33.31
N LEU A 140 -10.34 -18.45 -32.01
CA LEU A 140 -9.43 -19.19 -31.13
C LEU A 140 -9.59 -20.68 -31.38
N HIS A 141 -8.48 -21.33 -31.73
CA HIS A 141 -8.42 -22.76 -31.96
C HIS A 141 -8.67 -23.55 -30.67
N THR A 142 -9.00 -24.84 -30.81
CA THR A 142 -9.33 -25.74 -29.68
C THR A 142 -8.17 -25.96 -28.68
N ASP A 143 -6.94 -25.64 -29.09
CA ASP A 143 -5.77 -25.62 -28.20
C ASP A 143 -5.75 -24.43 -27.23
N GLY A 144 -6.65 -23.46 -27.40
CA GLY A 144 -6.75 -22.25 -26.59
C GLY A 144 -5.59 -21.26 -26.78
N LYS A 145 -4.75 -21.41 -27.82
CA LYS A 145 -3.53 -20.62 -28.04
C LYS A 145 -3.39 -20.08 -29.46
N THR A 146 -3.81 -20.87 -30.44
CA THR A 146 -3.63 -20.56 -31.86
C THR A 146 -4.83 -19.79 -32.38
N CYS A 147 -4.60 -18.77 -33.19
CA CYS A 147 -5.64 -18.01 -33.87
C CYS A 147 -5.66 -18.37 -35.35
N THR A 148 -6.82 -18.75 -35.88
CA THR A 148 -7.02 -19.10 -37.29
C THR A 148 -8.04 -18.16 -37.93
N GLU A 149 -7.84 -17.84 -39.20
CA GLU A 149 -8.87 -17.16 -39.99
C GLU A 149 -10.05 -18.11 -40.10
N ASP A 150 -11.19 -17.69 -39.57
CA ASP A 150 -12.41 -18.47 -39.62
C ASP A 150 -13.47 -17.64 -40.31
N PRO A 151 -14.12 -18.10 -41.39
CA PRO A 151 -15.10 -17.31 -42.13
C PRO A 151 -16.36 -16.97 -41.33
N GLU A 152 -16.68 -17.70 -40.26
CA GLU A 152 -17.89 -17.47 -39.45
C GLU A 152 -17.71 -16.28 -38.49
N CYS A 153 -16.50 -16.06 -37.97
CA CYS A 153 -16.20 -14.99 -37.01
C CYS A 153 -16.17 -13.53 -37.53
N PRO A 154 -15.74 -13.24 -38.77
CA PRO A 154 -15.86 -11.93 -39.40
C PRO A 154 -17.30 -11.39 -39.38
N SER A 155 -18.28 -12.30 -39.40
CA SER A 155 -19.71 -11.97 -39.40
C SER A 155 -20.17 -11.29 -38.10
N LEU A 156 -19.60 -11.68 -36.96
CA LEU A 156 -19.96 -11.12 -35.65
C LEU A 156 -19.19 -9.85 -35.29
N ARG A 157 -17.99 -9.62 -35.85
CA ARG A 157 -17.12 -8.48 -35.50
C ARG A 157 -16.89 -8.35 -33.98
N CYS A 158 -16.58 -9.47 -33.31
CA CYS A 158 -16.31 -9.50 -31.87
C CYS A 158 -15.15 -8.57 -31.46
N GLN A 159 -15.28 -7.89 -30.31
CA GLN A 159 -14.24 -7.01 -29.78
C GLN A 159 -12.98 -7.78 -29.34
N PHE A 160 -13.15 -8.95 -28.71
CA PHE A 160 -12.04 -9.77 -28.19
C PHE A 160 -11.96 -11.17 -28.81
N GLY A 161 -12.26 -11.26 -30.11
CA GLY A 161 -12.26 -12.54 -30.82
C GLY A 161 -13.47 -13.41 -30.44
N CYS A 162 -13.52 -14.60 -31.02
CA CYS A 162 -14.64 -15.52 -30.92
C CYS A 162 -14.14 -16.94 -30.59
N GLN A 163 -15.07 -17.76 -30.10
CA GLN A 163 -14.92 -19.19 -29.99
C GLN A 163 -16.13 -19.86 -30.65
N ILE A 164 -15.90 -21.01 -31.28
CA ILE A 164 -16.93 -21.85 -31.88
C ILE A 164 -17.18 -23.01 -30.93
N GLU A 165 -18.41 -23.12 -30.42
CA GLU A 165 -18.83 -24.26 -29.59
C GLU A 165 -19.68 -25.24 -30.39
N GLY A 166 -19.44 -26.54 -30.18
CA GLY A 166 -20.33 -27.62 -30.59
C GLY A 166 -20.81 -27.55 -32.05
N ARG A 167 -22.11 -27.24 -32.24
CA ARG A 167 -22.86 -27.30 -33.52
C ARG A 167 -22.59 -26.12 -34.47
N GLY A 168 -21.59 -25.28 -34.18
CA GLY A 168 -21.27 -24.09 -34.98
C GLY A 168 -21.81 -22.79 -34.38
N ASP A 169 -22.15 -22.77 -33.08
CA ASP A 169 -22.55 -21.54 -32.42
C ASP A 169 -21.30 -20.67 -32.17
N VAL A 170 -21.26 -19.48 -32.76
CA VAL A 170 -20.16 -18.53 -32.60
C VAL A 170 -20.44 -17.58 -31.44
N LEU A 171 -19.61 -17.64 -30.41
CA LEU A 171 -19.71 -16.78 -29.23
C LEU A 171 -18.50 -15.82 -29.15
N CYS A 172 -18.76 -14.53 -28.93
CA CYS A 172 -17.69 -13.58 -28.64
C CYS A 172 -17.13 -13.80 -27.24
N LEU A 173 -15.81 -13.77 -27.13
CA LEU A 173 -15.11 -13.93 -25.85
C LEU A 173 -14.94 -12.58 -25.18
N CYS A 174 -15.04 -12.54 -23.85
CA CYS A 174 -14.64 -11.38 -23.05
C CYS A 174 -13.46 -11.73 -22.15
N PRO A 175 -12.50 -10.79 -21.96
CA PRO A 175 -11.48 -10.96 -20.96
C PRO A 175 -12.07 -10.99 -19.54
N PRO A 176 -11.47 -11.74 -18.58
CA PRO A 176 -11.75 -11.61 -17.16
C PRO A 176 -11.88 -10.16 -16.69
N GLY A 177 -12.85 -9.91 -15.81
CA GLY A 177 -13.24 -8.56 -15.39
C GLY A 177 -14.17 -7.84 -16.36
N LEU A 178 -14.52 -8.47 -17.50
CA LEU A 178 -15.50 -7.96 -18.44
C LEU A 178 -16.60 -9.00 -18.68
N HIS A 179 -17.78 -8.54 -19.06
CA HIS A 179 -18.90 -9.38 -19.45
C HIS A 179 -19.41 -9.02 -20.84
N LEU A 180 -20.05 -9.97 -21.50
CA LEU A 180 -20.61 -9.76 -22.83
C LEU A 180 -21.79 -8.80 -22.74
N ALA A 181 -21.73 -7.72 -23.51
CA ALA A 181 -22.78 -6.72 -23.60
C ALA A 181 -24.03 -7.30 -24.29
N PRO A 182 -25.20 -6.63 -24.17
CA PRO A 182 -26.45 -7.11 -24.80
C PRO A 182 -26.40 -7.22 -26.32
N ASP A 183 -25.41 -6.61 -26.98
CA ASP A 183 -25.18 -6.71 -28.42
C ASP A 183 -24.49 -8.03 -28.84
N ASN A 184 -24.10 -8.87 -27.88
CA ASN A 184 -23.35 -10.11 -28.05
C ASN A 184 -22.01 -9.95 -28.78
N ARG A 185 -21.41 -8.74 -28.79
CA ARG A 185 -20.20 -8.42 -29.58
C ARG A 185 -19.16 -7.64 -28.81
N THR A 186 -19.60 -6.71 -27.97
CA THR A 186 -18.73 -5.88 -27.14
C THR A 186 -18.67 -6.40 -25.72
N CYS A 187 -17.60 -6.03 -25.02
CA CYS A 187 -17.38 -6.39 -23.63
C CYS A 187 -17.47 -5.14 -22.78
N GLU A 188 -18.36 -5.21 -21.80
CA GLU A 188 -18.56 -4.18 -20.80
C GLU A 188 -17.78 -4.53 -19.53
N ASP A 189 -17.32 -3.50 -18.83
CA ASP A 189 -16.57 -3.63 -17.60
C ASP A 189 -17.46 -4.11 -16.45
N VAL A 190 -16.97 -5.09 -15.68
CA VAL A 190 -17.65 -5.55 -14.46
C VAL A 190 -17.21 -4.63 -13.33
N ASP A 191 -18.10 -3.74 -12.87
CA ASP A 191 -17.79 -2.86 -11.73
C ASP A 191 -17.80 -3.66 -10.41
N GLU A 192 -16.64 -4.15 -9.99
CA GLU A 192 -16.53 -4.95 -8.75
C GLU A 192 -16.80 -4.12 -7.50
N CYS A 193 -16.77 -2.78 -7.61
CA CYS A 193 -17.08 -1.88 -6.50
C CYS A 193 -18.60 -1.70 -6.30
N ARG A 194 -19.44 -2.14 -7.24
CA ARG A 194 -20.90 -2.11 -7.11
C ARG A 194 -21.44 -3.43 -6.58
N GLY A 195 -22.18 -3.37 -5.46
CA GLY A 195 -22.97 -4.50 -4.95
C GLY A 195 -22.26 -5.43 -3.97
N VAL A 196 -20.98 -5.21 -3.65
CA VAL A 196 -20.23 -6.00 -2.65
C VAL A 196 -19.48 -5.10 -1.68
N SER A 197 -19.81 -5.18 -0.39
CA SER A 197 -19.21 -4.35 0.67
C SER A 197 -17.82 -4.80 1.14
N ASP A 198 -17.36 -6.00 0.73
CA ASP A 198 -16.13 -6.63 1.24
C ASP A 198 -15.06 -6.86 0.15
N VAL A 199 -15.11 -6.12 -0.97
CA VAL A 199 -14.13 -6.24 -2.06
C VAL A 199 -12.72 -5.81 -1.62
N CYS A 200 -12.64 -4.79 -0.77
CA CYS A 200 -11.38 -4.25 -0.28
C CYS A 200 -11.18 -4.47 1.22
N PRO A 201 -9.94 -4.72 1.68
CA PRO A 201 -9.61 -4.78 3.10
C PRO A 201 -9.96 -3.49 3.87
N GLN A 202 -10.05 -3.60 5.20
CA GLN A 202 -10.42 -2.50 6.10
C GLN A 202 -9.62 -1.19 5.82
N ARG A 203 -10.33 -0.05 5.79
CA ARG A 203 -9.81 1.31 5.54
C ARG A 203 -9.27 1.55 4.12
N GLN A 204 -9.63 0.68 3.17
CA GLN A 204 -9.40 0.89 1.74
C GLN A 204 -10.70 1.27 1.04
N THR A 205 -10.59 2.11 0.02
CA THR A 205 -11.68 2.46 -0.89
C THR A 205 -11.48 1.70 -2.19
N CYS A 206 -12.53 1.04 -2.66
CA CYS A 206 -12.54 0.38 -3.96
C CYS A 206 -12.58 1.45 -5.07
N LYS A 207 -11.69 1.32 -6.04
CA LYS A 207 -11.72 2.09 -7.28
C LYS A 207 -11.83 1.12 -8.45
N ASN A 208 -12.96 1.20 -9.15
CA ASN A 208 -13.19 0.39 -10.33
C ASN A 208 -12.20 0.78 -11.45
N THR A 209 -11.71 -0.20 -12.18
CA THR A 209 -10.80 -0.01 -13.32
C THR A 209 -11.23 -0.90 -14.47
N PHE A 210 -10.87 -0.57 -15.72
CA PHE A 210 -11.32 -1.41 -16.83
C PHE A 210 -10.70 -2.83 -16.76
N GLY A 211 -11.53 -3.84 -16.59
CA GLY A 211 -11.19 -5.26 -16.46
C GLY A 211 -10.67 -5.68 -15.09
N SER A 212 -10.76 -4.83 -14.05
CA SER A 212 -10.32 -5.14 -12.69
C SER A 212 -10.75 -4.06 -11.68
N PHE A 213 -10.27 -4.12 -10.45
CA PHE A 213 -10.40 -3.04 -9.48
C PHE A 213 -9.09 -2.82 -8.70
N ALA A 214 -8.95 -1.61 -8.16
CA ALA A 214 -7.85 -1.26 -7.27
C ALA A 214 -8.39 -0.90 -5.88
N CYS A 215 -7.84 -1.53 -4.85
CA CYS A 215 -8.06 -1.09 -3.48
C CYS A 215 -6.98 -0.08 -3.09
N VAL A 216 -7.40 1.15 -2.84
CA VAL A 216 -6.49 2.24 -2.44
C VAL A 216 -6.78 2.64 -1.01
N CYS A 217 -5.77 3.13 -0.29
CA CYS A 217 -6.02 3.72 1.02
C CYS A 217 -6.98 4.90 0.90
N GLY A 218 -7.93 4.99 1.84
CA GLY A 218 -8.81 6.15 1.95
C GLY A 218 -8.01 7.43 2.18
N GLU A 219 -8.67 8.59 2.03
CA GLU A 219 -8.05 9.89 2.31
C GLU A 219 -7.47 9.94 3.73
N GLY A 220 -6.29 10.54 3.88
CA GLY A 220 -5.56 10.58 5.16
C GLY A 220 -4.80 9.30 5.53
N PHE A 221 -4.76 8.29 4.66
CA PHE A 221 -4.01 7.06 4.89
C PHE A 221 -3.00 6.78 3.77
N VAL A 222 -1.89 6.13 4.13
CA VAL A 222 -0.83 5.71 3.21
C VAL A 222 -0.58 4.20 3.30
N LEU A 223 -0.13 3.60 2.20
CA LEU A 223 0.26 2.20 2.15
C LEU A 223 1.45 1.98 3.08
N ALA A 224 1.29 1.07 4.04
CA ALA A 224 2.35 0.64 4.94
C ALA A 224 2.41 -0.89 4.95
N THR A 225 3.64 -1.41 4.87
CA THR A 225 3.89 -2.84 5.03
C THR A 225 4.25 -3.12 6.47
N LEU A 226 3.36 -3.75 7.23
CA LEU A 226 3.69 -4.30 8.55
C LEU A 226 3.53 -5.82 8.53
N ARG A 227 4.60 -6.53 8.91
CA ARG A 227 4.63 -7.99 9.01
C ARG A 227 4.10 -8.65 7.72
N ASP A 228 4.54 -8.14 6.58
CA ASP A 228 4.21 -8.65 5.24
C ASP A 228 2.72 -8.56 4.87
N LYS A 229 1.96 -7.71 5.56
CA LYS A 229 0.62 -7.29 5.15
C LYS A 229 0.65 -5.85 4.69
N VAL A 230 0.05 -5.61 3.53
CA VAL A 230 -0.23 -4.25 3.03
C VAL A 230 -1.44 -3.72 3.78
N LEU A 231 -1.25 -2.68 4.58
CA LEU A 231 -2.32 -2.01 5.31
C LEU A 231 -2.28 -0.50 5.09
N CYS A 232 -3.39 0.16 5.40
CA CYS A 232 -3.48 1.61 5.36
C CYS A 232 -3.17 2.18 6.73
N ARG A 233 -1.97 2.75 6.86
CA ARG A 233 -1.55 3.46 8.07
C ARG A 233 -1.98 4.91 7.94
N ASP A 234 -2.41 5.46 9.06
CA ASP A 234 -2.63 6.90 9.21
C ASP A 234 -1.42 7.69 8.67
N LYS A 235 -1.70 8.71 7.85
CA LYS A 235 -0.69 9.66 7.41
C LYS A 235 -0.58 10.72 8.49
N ASP A 236 0.61 10.89 9.06
CA ASP A 236 0.82 11.94 10.06
C ASP A 236 1.25 13.23 9.35
N GLU A 237 0.30 14.08 8.98
CA GLU A 237 0.61 15.32 8.27
C GLU A 237 1.41 16.30 9.13
N CYS A 238 1.35 16.15 10.46
CA CYS A 238 2.10 16.95 11.43
C CYS A 238 3.60 16.57 11.42
N LEU A 239 3.91 15.26 11.41
CA LEU A 239 5.28 14.77 11.29
C LEU A 239 5.84 14.96 9.88
N ASP A 240 5.03 14.73 8.85
CA ASP A 240 5.44 14.88 7.45
C ASP A 240 5.61 16.35 7.05
N GLY A 241 5.15 17.30 7.87
CA GLY A 241 5.18 18.74 7.57
C GLY A 241 4.30 19.13 6.37
N THR A 242 3.32 18.29 6.02
CA THR A 242 2.40 18.52 4.89
C THR A 242 1.11 19.22 5.31
N HIS A 243 0.95 19.50 6.60
CA HIS A 243 -0.20 20.22 7.16
C HIS A 243 -0.29 21.67 6.65
N LEU A 244 -1.51 22.20 6.57
CA LEU A 244 -1.79 23.59 6.20
C LEU A 244 -2.10 24.48 7.40
N CYS A 245 -1.71 24.07 8.62
CA CYS A 245 -1.89 24.89 9.82
C CYS A 245 -1.18 26.24 9.71
N SER A 246 -1.76 27.26 10.36
CA SER A 246 -1.12 28.56 10.51
C SER A 246 0.26 28.42 11.15
N ARG A 247 1.20 29.31 10.82
CA ARG A 247 2.47 29.42 11.56
C ARG A 247 2.28 29.69 13.06
N HIS A 248 1.11 30.24 13.43
CA HIS A 248 0.71 30.54 14.81
C HIS A 248 -0.25 29.49 15.39
N ALA A 249 -0.32 28.31 14.75
CA ALA A 249 -1.05 27.16 15.23
C ALA A 249 -0.10 25.99 15.58
N GLU A 250 -0.63 25.06 16.35
CA GLU A 250 -0.09 23.75 16.64
C GLU A 250 -0.88 22.72 15.81
N CYS A 251 -0.16 21.82 15.13
CA CYS A 251 -0.76 20.71 14.41
C CYS A 251 -0.96 19.53 15.36
N VAL A 252 -2.14 18.91 15.32
CA VAL A 252 -2.48 17.71 16.09
C VAL A 252 -2.94 16.64 15.12
N ASN A 253 -2.17 15.56 14.99
CA ASN A 253 -2.52 14.44 14.13
C ASN A 253 -3.74 13.70 14.69
N THR A 254 -4.64 13.29 13.80
CA THR A 254 -5.88 12.57 14.13
C THR A 254 -6.05 11.40 13.16
N THR A 255 -6.83 10.38 13.52
CA THR A 255 -6.99 9.24 12.60
C THR A 255 -7.71 9.66 11.31
N GLY A 256 -7.00 9.61 10.19
CA GLY A 256 -7.44 9.97 8.84
C GLY A 256 -7.30 11.46 8.50
N SER A 257 -6.71 12.30 9.36
CA SER A 257 -6.54 13.74 9.11
C SER A 257 -5.68 14.43 10.17
N TYR A 258 -5.65 15.76 10.18
CA TYR A 258 -5.06 16.55 11.25
C TYR A 258 -5.97 17.72 11.61
N THR A 259 -5.80 18.23 12.84
CA THR A 259 -6.47 19.45 13.30
C THR A 259 -5.44 20.52 13.65
N CYS A 260 -5.80 21.78 13.44
CA CYS A 260 -4.94 22.91 13.76
C CYS A 260 -5.53 23.68 14.94
N ARG A 261 -4.73 23.89 15.99
CA ARG A 261 -5.13 24.66 17.17
C ARG A 261 -4.28 25.92 17.29
N CYS A 262 -4.90 27.11 17.28
CA CYS A 262 -4.16 28.35 17.49
C CYS A 262 -3.39 28.32 18.83
N ARG A 263 -2.14 28.81 18.80
CA ARG A 263 -1.30 28.92 20.00
C ARG A 263 -1.86 29.97 20.95
N ALA A 264 -1.39 29.95 22.20
CA ALA A 264 -1.79 30.93 23.20
C ALA A 264 -1.66 32.37 22.68
N ASN A 265 -2.65 33.21 23.01
CA ASN A 265 -2.79 34.59 22.51
C ASN A 265 -3.09 34.70 21.00
N TYR A 266 -3.59 33.65 20.35
CA TYR A 266 -4.15 33.71 19.01
C TYR A 266 -5.52 33.03 18.98
N SER A 267 -6.40 33.48 18.08
CA SER A 267 -7.71 32.86 17.83
C SER A 267 -8.00 32.77 16.34
N GLY A 268 -8.90 31.85 15.99
CA GLY A 268 -9.32 31.56 14.63
C GLY A 268 -9.59 30.08 14.42
N ASP A 269 -9.58 29.63 13.17
CA ASP A 269 -9.89 28.24 12.78
C ASP A 269 -8.65 27.32 12.77
N GLY A 270 -7.49 27.82 13.20
CA GLY A 270 -6.23 27.08 13.22
C GLY A 270 -5.44 27.14 11.90
N HIS A 271 -6.10 27.39 10.77
CA HIS A 271 -5.45 27.69 9.49
C HIS A 271 -5.15 29.20 9.36
N ALA A 272 -6.04 30.03 9.90
CA ALA A 272 -5.87 31.44 10.14
C ALA A 272 -5.93 31.71 11.65
N CYS A 273 -4.83 32.26 12.20
CA CYS A 273 -4.74 32.61 13.62
C CYS A 273 -4.32 34.08 13.75
N TRP A 274 -5.14 34.88 14.43
CA TRP A 274 -4.89 36.30 14.71
C TRP A 274 -4.69 36.55 16.21
N PRO A 275 -3.85 37.52 16.62
CA PRO A 275 -3.58 37.77 18.03
C PRO A 275 -4.84 38.07 18.84
N TRP A 276 -5.07 37.30 19.89
CA TRP A 276 -6.04 37.57 20.95
C TRP A 276 -5.41 38.57 21.93
N GLY A 277 -5.89 39.82 21.93
CA GLY A 277 -5.46 40.82 22.92
C GLY A 277 -4.81 42.10 22.40
N ARG A 278 -4.77 42.36 21.09
CA ARG A 278 -4.62 43.72 20.56
C ARG A 278 -5.57 43.94 19.38
N GLY A 279 -6.85 44.19 19.68
CA GLY A 279 -7.77 44.84 18.71
C GLY A 279 -8.94 44.05 18.13
N ALA A 280 -9.48 43.03 18.80
CA ALA A 280 -10.89 42.68 18.62
C ALA A 280 -11.64 43.40 19.76
N HIS A 281 -12.01 44.68 19.65
CA HIS A 281 -12.92 45.25 18.67
C HIS A 281 -12.38 46.57 18.07
N SER A 282 -11.84 46.55 16.85
CA SER A 282 -11.88 47.75 16.02
C SER A 282 -12.95 47.56 14.95
N LYS A 283 -13.83 48.55 14.81
CA LYS A 283 -14.98 48.62 13.89
C LYS A 283 -14.58 48.55 12.40
N ALA A 284 -13.39 48.06 12.06
CA ALA A 284 -12.82 48.03 10.71
C ALA A 284 -13.12 46.73 9.93
N SER A 285 -13.28 45.58 10.60
CA SER A 285 -13.53 44.30 9.90
C SER A 285 -14.96 44.23 9.31
N MET A 286 -15.94 44.83 9.99
CA MET A 286 -17.33 44.92 9.48
C MET A 286 -17.45 45.87 8.27
N TYR A 287 -16.58 46.90 8.18
CA TYR A 287 -16.58 47.85 7.06
C TYR A 287 -15.98 47.25 5.78
N TYR A 288 -15.00 46.35 5.89
CA TYR A 288 -14.41 45.67 4.74
C TYR A 288 -15.37 44.65 4.12
N GLN A 289 -16.10 43.88 4.94
CA GLN A 289 -17.16 43.00 4.45
C GLN A 289 -18.36 43.78 3.90
N TYR A 290 -18.75 44.92 4.50
CA TYR A 290 -19.79 45.79 3.95
C TYR A 290 -19.41 46.38 2.58
N LYS A 291 -18.15 46.79 2.37
CA LYS A 291 -17.67 47.34 1.09
C LYS A 291 -17.49 46.32 -0.03
N LEU A 292 -17.29 45.05 0.27
CA LEU A 292 -17.21 43.99 -0.74
C LEU A 292 -18.59 43.53 -1.22
N SER A 293 -19.63 43.67 -0.38
CA SER A 293 -21.03 43.33 -0.74
C SER A 293 -21.71 44.32 -1.69
N LYS A 294 -21.13 45.51 -1.93
CA LYS A 294 -21.74 46.59 -2.74
C LYS A 294 -21.00 46.94 -4.03
N ARG A 295 -20.13 46.05 -4.55
CA ARG A 295 -19.54 46.20 -5.89
C ARG A 295 -20.16 45.21 -6.88
N THR A 296 -21.43 45.42 -7.18
CA THR A 296 -22.02 45.08 -8.47
C THR A 296 -22.63 46.34 -9.05
N TRP A 297 -22.11 46.78 -10.19
CA TRP A 297 -22.76 47.75 -11.06
C TRP A 297 -24.06 47.12 -11.61
N PRO A 298 -25.09 47.93 -11.92
CA PRO A 298 -25.18 48.34 -13.32
C PRO A 298 -25.44 49.84 -13.50
N GLN A 299 -25.03 50.27 -14.67
CA GLN A 299 -25.32 51.56 -15.27
C GLN A 299 -26.83 51.76 -15.41
N THR A 300 -27.33 52.95 -15.10
CA THR A 300 -28.33 53.60 -15.96
C THR A 300 -28.37 55.10 -15.70
N ILE A 301 -28.10 55.83 -16.78
CA ILE A 301 -28.34 57.25 -16.94
C ILE A 301 -29.85 57.47 -16.92
N THR A 302 -30.37 58.34 -16.06
CA THR A 302 -31.58 59.12 -16.38
C THR A 302 -31.59 60.42 -15.58
N MET A 303 -31.56 61.55 -16.29
CA MET A 303 -31.88 62.85 -15.72
C MET A 303 -33.37 62.90 -15.37
N ALA A 304 -33.72 63.43 -14.20
CA ALA A 304 -35.09 63.85 -13.90
C ALA A 304 -35.12 65.06 -12.96
N THR A 305 -35.34 66.21 -13.60
CA THR A 305 -36.28 67.30 -13.22
C THR A 305 -36.20 67.90 -11.82
N ALA A 306 -35.57 69.07 -11.75
CA ALA A 306 -35.86 70.08 -10.73
C ALA A 306 -37.28 70.64 -10.97
N THR A 307 -38.17 70.48 -9.98
CA THR A 307 -39.50 71.07 -9.94
C THR A 307 -39.42 72.59 -9.83
N LEU A 308 -39.91 73.27 -10.87
CA LEU A 308 -40.14 74.72 -10.90
C LEU A 308 -41.27 75.10 -9.94
N ARG A 309 -41.00 76.05 -9.03
CA ARG A 309 -42.06 76.83 -8.37
C ARG A 309 -42.66 77.77 -9.41
N GLY A 310 -43.96 77.65 -9.63
CA GLY A 310 -44.74 78.63 -10.38
C GLY A 310 -45.01 79.88 -9.54
N SER A 311 -45.04 81.03 -10.19
CA SER A 311 -46.17 81.99 -10.13
C SER A 311 -46.00 83.08 -11.20
N PRO A 312 -47.11 83.66 -11.68
CA PRO A 312 -47.17 84.37 -12.97
C PRO A 312 -46.97 85.89 -12.82
N GLY A 313 -46.51 86.53 -13.89
CA GLY A 313 -46.42 87.99 -13.99
C GLY A 313 -46.22 88.42 -15.44
N SER A 314 -47.34 88.72 -16.09
CA SER A 314 -47.48 89.37 -17.39
C SER A 314 -46.91 90.80 -17.38
N GLY A 315 -46.19 91.16 -18.44
CA GLY A 315 -45.73 92.51 -18.76
C GLY A 315 -44.92 92.48 -20.06
#